data_AF-A0A936FZH0-F1
#
_entry.id   AF-A0A936FZH0-F1
#
_cell.length_a   1.000
_cell.length_b   1.000
_cell.length_c   1.000
_cell.angle_alpha   90.00
_cell.angle_beta   90.00
_cell.angle_gamma   90.00
#
_symmetry.space_group_name_H-M   'P 1'
#
loop_
_entity.id
_entity.type
_entity.pdbx_description
1 polymer ?
#
loop_
_entity_poly.entity_id
_entity_poly.type
_entity_poly.pdbx_seq_one_letter_code
_entity_poly.pdbx_strand_id
1 'polypeptide(L)'
;MQLINVTPHVVTVSDEVGTALASWPPSGIFTRLVESSAKGRPLAADEGLVPVVHMSYTGEIEGLPAPKEGTAYIVSRVLAAAVDRSDLYFPFDEVRDARGQIVGCRALGQYDHGGKAAPGSTTESEGTRAK
;
A
#
# COMPACT_ATOMS: atom_id res chain seq x y z
N MET A 1 -5.90 -5.64 -16.27
CA MET A 1 -5.61 -4.75 -15.13
C MET A 1 -4.11 -4.57 -15.02
N GLN A 2 -3.64 -3.34 -14.82
CA GLN A 2 -2.24 -2.98 -14.60
C GLN A 2 -2.02 -2.72 -13.11
N LEU A 3 -0.95 -3.27 -12.54
CA LEU A 3 -0.58 -3.06 -11.14
C LEU A 3 0.74 -2.28 -11.06
N ILE A 4 0.72 -1.14 -10.37
CA ILE A 4 1.84 -0.20 -10.30
C ILE A 4 2.38 -0.14 -8.87
N ASN A 5 3.67 -0.37 -8.69
CA ASN A 5 4.31 -0.28 -7.38
C ASN A 5 4.71 1.16 -7.05
N VAL A 6 4.06 1.76 -6.06
CA VAL A 6 4.37 3.12 -5.57
C VAL A 6 5.14 3.11 -4.24
N THR A 7 5.74 1.95 -3.90
CA THR A 7 6.66 1.81 -2.77
C THR A 7 8.12 1.98 -3.22
N PRO A 8 9.06 2.30 -2.29
CA PRO A 8 10.47 2.49 -2.62
C PRO A 8 11.24 1.23 -3.02
N HIS A 9 10.68 0.04 -2.78
CA HIS A 9 11.39 -1.22 -2.95
C HIS A 9 10.68 -2.11 -3.97
N VAL A 10 11.44 -2.97 -4.64
CA VAL A 10 10.85 -4.01 -5.49
C VAL A 10 9.94 -4.90 -4.64
N VAL A 11 8.75 -5.19 -5.17
CA VAL A 11 7.82 -6.12 -4.55
C VAL A 11 7.84 -7.39 -5.38
N THR A 12 8.26 -8.50 -4.78
CA THR A 12 8.24 -9.82 -5.41
C THR A 12 7.31 -10.72 -4.64
N VAL A 13 6.38 -11.36 -5.36
CA VAL A 13 5.50 -12.40 -4.82
C VAL A 13 6.07 -13.75 -5.23
N SER A 14 6.24 -14.65 -4.28
CA SER A 14 6.71 -16.02 -4.52
C SER A 14 5.71 -17.06 -4.03
N ASP A 15 5.74 -18.24 -4.63
CA ASP A 15 4.95 -19.39 -4.18
C ASP A 15 5.47 -19.99 -2.85
N GLU A 16 4.86 -21.10 -2.42
CA GLU A 16 5.23 -21.79 -1.19
C GLU A 16 6.69 -22.29 -1.20
N VAL A 17 7.19 -22.72 -2.36
CA VAL A 17 8.54 -23.27 -2.53
C VAL A 17 9.60 -22.19 -2.84
N GLY A 18 9.21 -20.93 -2.93
CA GLY A 18 10.09 -19.77 -3.10
C GLY A 18 10.31 -19.33 -4.55
N THR A 19 9.60 -19.91 -5.52
CA THR A 19 9.65 -19.47 -6.93
C THR A 19 8.95 -18.14 -7.07
N ALA A 20 9.62 -17.15 -7.67
CA ALA A 20 9.01 -15.85 -7.96
C ALA A 20 7.86 -16.02 -8.97
N LEU A 21 6.66 -15.65 -8.56
CA LEU A 21 5.44 -15.63 -9.38
C LEU A 21 5.31 -14.31 -10.14
N ALA A 22 5.67 -13.20 -9.51
CA ALA A 22 5.60 -11.87 -10.09
C ALA A 22 6.54 -10.90 -9.36
N SER A 23 6.99 -9.86 -10.06
CA SER A 23 7.80 -8.80 -9.48
C SER A 23 7.45 -7.44 -10.08
N TRP A 24 7.34 -6.43 -9.21
CA TRP A 24 7.01 -5.05 -9.58
C TRP A 24 8.12 -4.11 -9.11
N PRO A 25 8.93 -3.53 -10.03
CA PRO A 25 9.93 -2.54 -9.66
C PRO A 25 9.24 -1.25 -9.18
N PRO A 26 9.92 -0.42 -8.37
CA PRO A 26 9.42 0.90 -8.00
C PRO A 26 9.07 1.72 -9.25
N SER A 27 7.88 2.32 -9.28
CA SER A 27 7.42 3.14 -10.42
C SER A 27 8.14 4.49 -10.54
N GLY A 28 8.92 4.88 -9.53
CA GLY A 28 9.48 6.22 -9.38
C GLY A 28 8.48 7.23 -8.81
N ILE A 29 7.21 6.85 -8.67
CA ILE A 29 6.20 7.60 -7.91
C ILE A 29 6.17 6.99 -6.51
N PHE A 30 6.37 7.82 -5.49
CA PHE A 30 6.36 7.36 -4.10
C PHE A 30 5.21 8.00 -3.35
N THR A 31 4.34 7.15 -2.82
CA THR A 31 3.24 7.60 -1.98
C THR A 31 3.68 7.65 -0.52
N ARG A 32 3.34 8.74 0.16
CA ARG A 32 3.64 8.95 1.58
C ARG A 32 2.38 9.32 2.34
N LEU A 33 2.15 8.64 3.46
CA LEU A 33 1.22 9.10 4.48
C LEU A 33 1.99 10.09 5.36
N VAL A 34 1.49 11.33 5.47
CA VAL A 34 2.20 12.39 6.18
C VAL A 34 2.16 12.11 7.69
N GLU A 35 3.35 12.16 8.28
CA GLU A 35 3.56 11.89 9.70
C GLU A 35 3.87 13.20 10.44
N SER A 36 3.30 13.34 11.64
CA SER A 36 3.65 14.38 12.59
C SER A 36 4.34 13.74 13.80
N SER A 37 5.34 14.45 14.33
CA SER A 37 6.13 13.99 15.46
C SER A 37 6.18 15.01 16.59
N ALA A 38 6.18 14.53 17.83
CA ALA A 38 6.34 15.34 19.02
C ALA A 38 7.33 14.67 19.99
N LYS A 39 8.11 15.47 20.72
CA LYS A 39 9.00 14.94 21.75
C LYS A 39 8.17 14.26 22.85
N GLY A 40 8.48 13.00 23.12
CA GLY A 40 7.94 12.27 24.26
C GLY A 40 8.82 12.38 25.49
N ARG A 41 8.32 11.88 26.61
CA ARG A 41 9.10 11.72 27.84
C ARG A 41 10.17 10.64 27.61
N PRO A 42 11.46 10.91 27.89
CA PRO A 42 12.50 9.88 27.80
C PRO A 42 12.21 8.71 28.74
N LEU A 43 12.53 7.50 28.30
CA LEU A 43 12.45 6.29 29.12
C LEU A 43 13.78 6.08 29.85
N ALA A 44 13.72 5.65 31.11
CA ALA A 44 14.91 5.23 31.84
C ALA A 44 15.31 3.82 31.39
N ALA A 45 16.60 3.63 31.12
CA ALA A 45 17.26 2.35 30.82
C ALA A 45 18.56 2.24 31.63
N ASP A 46 19.16 1.05 31.66
CA ASP A 46 20.34 0.74 32.48
C ASP A 46 21.53 1.69 32.20
N GLU A 47 21.70 2.12 30.95
CA GLU A 47 22.80 3.00 30.51
C GLU A 47 22.38 4.46 30.32
N GLY A 48 21.16 4.85 30.71
CA GLY A 48 20.72 6.25 30.68
C GLY A 48 19.30 6.48 30.17
N LEU A 49 19.04 7.70 29.68
CA LEU A 49 17.73 8.09 29.15
C LEU A 49 17.64 7.82 27.65
N VAL A 50 16.63 7.03 27.24
CA VAL A 50 16.30 6.75 25.85
C VAL A 50 15.31 7.82 25.35
N PRO A 51 15.65 8.61 24.32
CA PRO A 51 14.73 9.59 23.74
C PRO A 51 13.50 8.89 23.15
N VAL A 52 12.32 9.43 23.42
CA VAL A 52 11.05 8.95 22.85
C VAL A 52 10.48 10.03 21.95
N VAL A 53 9.90 9.60 20.83
CA VAL A 53 9.16 10.45 19.91
C VAL A 53 7.75 9.88 19.78
N HIS A 54 6.74 10.71 19.99
CA HIS A 54 5.36 10.37 19.67
C HIS A 54 5.14 10.60 18.19
N MET A 55 4.58 9.61 17.50
CA MET A 55 4.26 9.67 16.08
C MET A 55 2.76 9.59 15.87
N SER A 56 2.26 10.35 14.90
CA SER A 56 0.87 10.34 14.48
C SER A 56 0.79 10.52 12.97
N TYR A 57 -0.24 9.96 12.34
CA TYR A 57 -0.55 10.24 10.94
C TYR A 57 -1.50 11.43 10.87
N THR A 58 -1.19 12.41 10.01
CA THR A 58 -2.05 13.59 9.83
C THR A 58 -3.32 13.25 9.03
N GLY A 59 -3.32 12.11 8.34
CA GLY A 59 -4.35 11.72 7.37
C GLY A 59 -4.12 12.31 5.99
N GLU A 60 -3.16 13.22 5.83
CA GLU A 60 -2.77 13.76 4.52
C GLU A 60 -1.92 12.75 3.76
N ILE A 61 -2.17 12.64 2.46
CA ILE A 61 -1.52 11.69 1.57
C ILE A 61 -0.89 12.46 0.43
N GLU A 62 0.40 12.23 0.21
CA GLU A 62 1.15 12.82 -0.88
C GLU A 62 1.53 11.75 -1.90
N GLY A 63 1.43 12.08 -3.19
CA GLY A 63 1.93 11.23 -4.27
C GLY A 63 1.15 9.93 -4.48
N LEU A 64 -0.09 9.82 -3.98
CA LEU A 64 -1.01 8.74 -4.37
C LEU A 64 -1.76 9.13 -5.65
N PRO A 65 -1.55 8.44 -6.78
CA PRO A 65 -2.31 8.74 -8.00
C PRO A 65 -3.82 8.54 -7.81
N ALA A 66 -4.63 9.36 -8.47
CA ALA A 66 -6.09 9.21 -8.46
C ALA A 66 -6.51 7.83 -9.00
N PRO A 67 -7.66 7.28 -8.56
CA PRO A 67 -8.21 6.04 -9.11
C PRO A 67 -8.33 6.12 -10.63
N LYS A 68 -7.94 5.04 -11.31
CA LYS A 68 -8.01 4.95 -12.77
C LYS A 68 -8.51 3.56 -13.17
N GLU A 69 -9.49 3.52 -14.06
CA GLU A 69 -10.05 2.27 -14.55
C GLU A 69 -8.96 1.34 -15.11
N GLY A 70 -9.00 0.08 -14.71
CA GLY A 70 -8.03 -0.93 -15.12
C GLY A 70 -6.64 -0.77 -14.50
N THR A 71 -6.43 0.14 -13.54
CA THR A 71 -5.18 0.34 -12.79
C THR A 71 -5.40 0.11 -11.30
N ALA A 72 -4.41 -0.52 -10.66
CA ALA A 72 -4.31 -0.69 -9.21
C ALA A 72 -2.89 -0.34 -8.74
N TYR A 73 -2.72 -0.12 -7.43
CA TYR A 73 -1.47 0.34 -6.84
C TYR A 73 -1.00 -0.55 -5.70
N ILE A 74 0.30 -0.89 -5.69
CA ILE A 74 0.95 -1.52 -4.53
C ILE A 74 1.49 -0.39 -3.64
N VAL A 75 1.01 -0.36 -2.40
CA VAL A 75 1.31 0.64 -1.39
C VAL A 75 1.80 -0.02 -0.09
N SER A 76 2.16 0.77 0.92
CA SER A 76 2.39 0.22 2.26
C SER A 76 1.07 -0.22 2.90
N ARG A 77 1.12 -1.24 3.76
CA ARG A 77 -0.05 -1.73 4.49
C ARG A 77 -0.71 -0.64 5.34
N VAL A 78 0.08 0.28 5.90
CA VAL A 78 -0.42 1.41 6.69
C VAL A 78 -1.23 2.36 5.81
N LEU A 79 -0.72 2.71 4.62
CA LEU A 79 -1.47 3.57 3.69
C LEU A 79 -2.76 2.88 3.24
N ALA A 80 -2.70 1.60 2.85
CA ALA A 80 -3.90 0.86 2.45
C ALA A 80 -4.97 0.82 3.56
N ALA A 81 -4.57 0.82 4.83
CA ALA A 81 -5.49 0.85 5.97
C ALA A 81 -6.07 2.24 6.24
N ALA A 82 -5.35 3.30 5.85
CA ALA A 82 -5.74 4.69 6.09
C ALA A 82 -6.63 5.26 4.96
N VAL A 83 -6.72 4.56 3.83
CA VAL A 83 -7.39 5.06 2.62
C VAL A 83 -8.49 4.11 2.19
N ASP A 84 -9.72 4.62 2.16
CA ASP A 84 -10.91 3.90 1.70
C ASP A 84 -10.92 3.77 0.17
N ARG A 85 -10.09 2.85 -0.36
CA ARG A 85 -9.93 2.56 -1.78
C ARG A 85 -9.78 1.06 -2.03
N SER A 86 -10.51 0.56 -3.02
CA SER A 86 -10.52 -0.86 -3.43
C SER A 86 -9.49 -1.19 -4.53
N ASP A 87 -8.70 -0.23 -4.97
CA ASP A 87 -7.62 -0.45 -5.96
C ASP A 87 -6.22 -0.46 -5.33
N LEU A 88 -6.15 -0.51 -4.00
CA LEU A 88 -4.91 -0.57 -3.23
C LEU A 88 -4.60 -1.99 -2.78
N TYR A 89 -3.36 -2.40 -3.00
CA TYR A 89 -2.79 -3.68 -2.58
C TYR A 89 -1.53 -3.43 -1.76
N PHE A 90 -1.16 -4.37 -0.90
CA PHE A 90 0.08 -4.29 -0.13
C PHE A 90 0.75 -5.67 -0.03
N PRO A 91 2.08 -5.76 0.08
CA PRO A 91 2.76 -7.02 0.34
C PRO A 91 2.24 -7.67 1.63
N PHE A 92 1.95 -8.98 1.58
CA PHE A 92 1.45 -9.74 2.72
C PHE A 92 2.15 -11.09 2.83
N ASP A 93 2.35 -11.55 4.06
CA ASP A 93 3.09 -12.78 4.39
C ASP A 93 4.54 -12.69 3.89
N GLU A 94 5.35 -11.89 4.59
CA GLU A 94 6.72 -11.57 4.18
C GLU A 94 7.62 -12.81 4.18
N VAL A 95 8.34 -13.01 3.06
CA VAL A 95 9.34 -14.06 2.92
C VAL A 95 10.69 -13.51 3.34
N ARG A 96 11.38 -14.20 4.24
CA ARG A 96 12.71 -13.83 4.74
C ARG A 96 13.76 -14.85 4.34
N ASP A 97 14.97 -14.38 4.06
CA ASP A 97 16.12 -15.25 3.83
C ASP A 97 16.71 -15.80 5.14
N ALA A 98 17.76 -16.62 5.02
CA ALA A 98 18.47 -17.20 6.17
C ALA A 98 19.14 -16.16 7.09
N ARG A 99 19.27 -14.90 6.65
CA ARG A 99 19.80 -13.77 7.43
C ARG A 99 18.67 -12.90 8.00
N GLY A 100 17.41 -13.32 7.86
CA GLY A 100 16.22 -12.60 8.31
C GLY A 100 15.84 -11.40 7.45
N GLN A 101 16.47 -11.18 6.29
CA GLN A 101 16.17 -10.08 5.38
C GLN A 101 14.91 -10.39 4.58
N ILE A 102 14.02 -9.40 4.41
CA ILE A 102 12.83 -9.56 3.58
C ILE A 102 13.26 -9.62 2.11
N VAL A 103 12.94 -10.71 1.42
CA VAL A 103 13.27 -10.95 0.01
C VAL A 103 12.03 -10.94 -0.90
N GLY A 104 10.83 -10.87 -0.31
CA GLY A 104 9.57 -10.85 -1.02
C GLY A 104 8.39 -11.08 -0.08
N CYS A 105 7.28 -11.52 -0.65
CA CYS A 105 6.04 -11.85 0.05
C CYS A 105 5.35 -13.04 -0.62
N ARG A 106 4.41 -13.69 0.06
CA ARG A 106 3.65 -14.82 -0.52
C ARG A 106 2.35 -14.39 -1.16
N ALA A 107 1.83 -13.22 -0.77
CA ALA A 107 0.58 -12.71 -1.29
C ALA A 107 0.59 -11.18 -1.37
N LEU A 108 -0.40 -10.64 -2.09
CA LEU A 108 -0.82 -9.26 -1.94
C LEU A 108 -2.10 -9.23 -1.12
N GLY A 109 -2.10 -8.45 -0.05
CA GLY A 109 -3.28 -8.13 0.74
C GLY A 109 -4.03 -6.95 0.16
N GLN A 110 -5.33 -6.90 0.45
CA GLN A 110 -6.23 -5.80 0.17
C GLN A 110 -7.23 -5.72 1.33
N TYR A 111 -7.57 -4.51 1.77
CA TYR A 111 -8.64 -4.35 2.75
C TYR A 111 -10.00 -4.35 2.05
N ASP A 112 -10.92 -5.13 2.60
CA ASP A 112 -12.32 -5.12 2.16
C ASP A 112 -13.02 -3.90 2.74
N HIS A 113 -13.26 -2.92 1.87
CA HIS A 113 -14.00 -1.72 2.20
C HIS A 113 -15.45 -1.83 1.71
N GLY A 114 -16.18 -2.84 2.18
CA GLY A 114 -17.64 -2.92 2.11
C GLY A 114 -18.27 -2.37 0.82
N GLY A 115 -17.88 -2.90 -0.34
CA GLY A 115 -18.65 -2.84 -1.58
C GLY A 115 -19.20 -1.49 -2.07
N LYS A 116 -18.53 -0.34 -1.85
CA LYS A 116 -18.89 0.89 -2.58
C LYS A 116 -18.09 0.94 -3.89
N ALA A 117 -18.76 0.65 -5.00
CA ALA A 117 -18.17 0.73 -6.33
C ALA A 117 -17.47 2.08 -6.55
N ALA A 118 -16.32 2.03 -7.25
CA ALA A 118 -15.58 3.23 -7.63
C ALA A 118 -16.52 4.23 -8.33
N PRO A 119 -16.46 5.53 -8.00
CA PRO A 119 -17.26 6.54 -8.69
C PRO A 119 -16.79 6.63 -10.15
N GLY A 120 -17.55 6.05 -11.09
CA GLY A 120 -17.22 6.14 -12.51
C GLY A 120 -17.94 5.20 -13.49
N SER A 121 -18.63 4.14 -13.06
CA SER A 121 -19.38 3.29 -14.01
C SER A 121 -20.75 3.88 -14.35
N THR A 122 -20.78 5.02 -15.04
CA THR A 122 -21.97 5.41 -15.80
C THR A 122 -21.92 4.65 -17.11
N THR A 123 -22.64 3.54 -17.20
CA THR A 123 -22.95 2.92 -18.48
C THR A 123 -24.03 3.79 -19.14
N GLU A 124 -23.62 4.82 -19.87
CA GLU A 124 -24.47 5.37 -20.92
C GLU A 124 -24.62 4.28 -21.99
N SER A 125 -25.76 3.62 -22.01
CA SER A 125 -26.22 2.92 -23.21
C SER A 125 -27.30 3.76 -23.85
N GLU A 126 -26.91 4.39 -24.95
CA GLU A 126 -27.79 5.05 -25.91
C GLU A 126 -28.83 4.06 -26.43
N GLY A 127 -30.08 4.23 -26.02
CA GLY A 127 -31.24 3.64 -26.67
C GLY A 127 -31.79 4.58 -27.73
N THR A 128 -31.23 4.53 -28.93
CA THR A 128 -31.73 5.26 -30.11
C THR A 128 -33.14 4.79 -30.51
N ARG A 129 -33.97 5.78 -30.81
CA ARG A 129 -35.34 5.78 -31.33
C ARG A 129 -35.49 5.04 -32.67
N ALA A 130 -36.53 4.22 -32.84
CA ALA A 130 -37.18 4.01 -34.15
C ALA A 130 -38.61 3.46 -34.00
N LYS A 131 -39.56 4.27 -34.52
CA LYS A 131 -40.94 4.02 -34.97
C LYS A 131 -41.84 3.02 -34.24
#